data_AF-A0A9W6W1D7-F1
#
_entry.id   AF-A0A9W6W1D7-F1
#
_cell.length_a   1.000
_cell.length_b   1.000
_cell.length_c   1.000
_cell.angle_alpha   90.00
_cell.angle_beta   90.00
_cell.angle_gamma   90.00
#
_symmetry.space_group_name_H-M   'P 1'
#
loop_
_entity.id
_entity.type
_entity.pdbx_description
1 polymer ?
#
loop_
_entity_poly.entity_id
_entity_poly.type
_entity_poly.pdbx_seq_one_letter_code
_entity_poly.pdbx_strand_id
1 'polypeptide(L)'
;MSADFDDLLKPREAAALLGVRTTTLARWARDGLLKPAVHTPGGHRRYRRGEVLAVRAAGTVKRRFEEDAARLYEQGWPIRRVAAEFGVSYGMMRRILVKQTALRTRTGRMEGA
;
A
#
# COMPACT_ATOMS: atom_id res chain seq x y z
N MET A 1 -17.97 2.89 -27.67
CA MET A 1 -17.41 2.17 -26.50
C MET A 1 -16.15 1.46 -26.95
N SER A 2 -14.99 2.09 -26.74
CA SER A 2 -13.68 1.52 -27.12
C SER A 2 -12.62 2.04 -26.14
N ALA A 3 -12.62 1.56 -24.90
CA ALA A 3 -11.60 1.94 -23.91
C ALA A 3 -11.05 0.73 -23.12
N ASP A 4 -11.40 -0.49 -23.52
CA ASP A 4 -11.09 -1.68 -22.72
C ASP A 4 -9.68 -2.25 -22.92
N PHE A 5 -9.08 -1.99 -24.07
CA PHE A 5 -7.75 -2.51 -24.43
C PHE A 5 -6.62 -1.52 -24.17
N ASP A 6 -6.90 -0.22 -24.21
CA ASP A 6 -5.92 0.86 -23.95
C ASP A 6 -5.55 0.97 -22.46
N ASP A 7 -6.44 0.48 -21.59
CA ASP A 7 -6.24 0.49 -20.13
C ASP A 7 -5.48 -0.75 -19.61
N LEU A 8 -5.13 -1.70 -20.47
CA LEU A 8 -4.46 -2.95 -20.07
C LEU A 8 -2.95 -2.82 -20.08
N LEU A 9 -2.39 -2.69 -18.87
CA LEU A 9 -0.96 -2.58 -18.62
C LEU A 9 -0.26 -3.94 -18.63
N LYS A 10 0.95 -3.97 -19.18
CA LYS A 10 1.88 -5.09 -19.00
C LYS A 10 2.37 -5.13 -17.55
N PRO A 11 2.85 -6.29 -17.05
CA PRO A 11 3.34 -6.40 -15.68
C PRO A 11 4.44 -5.39 -15.33
N ARG A 12 5.30 -5.04 -16.30
CA ARG A 12 6.36 -4.03 -16.13
C ARG A 12 5.78 -2.64 -15.92
N GLU A 13 4.78 -2.25 -16.71
CA GLU A 13 4.14 -0.94 -16.63
C GLU A 13 3.34 -0.80 -15.34
N ALA A 14 2.57 -1.83 -15.00
CA ALA A 14 1.85 -1.89 -13.72
C ALA A 14 2.80 -1.77 -12.52
N ALA A 15 3.94 -2.48 -12.56
CA ALA A 15 4.96 -2.43 -11.52
C ALA A 15 5.61 -1.04 -11.41
N ALA A 16 5.90 -0.39 -12.54
CA ALA A 16 6.44 0.97 -12.58
C ALA A 16 5.47 1.98 -11.96
N LEU A 17 4.17 1.90 -12.27
CA LEU A 17 3.16 2.79 -11.67
C LEU A 17 3.04 2.58 -10.16
N LEU A 18 3.14 1.33 -9.70
CA LEU A 18 3.09 0.98 -8.28
C LEU A 18 4.41 1.26 -7.55
N GLY A 19 5.50 1.54 -8.27
CA GLY A 19 6.84 1.70 -7.70
C GLY A 19 7.40 0.40 -7.10
N VAL A 20 6.95 -0.76 -7.57
CA VAL A 20 7.38 -2.08 -7.07
C VAL A 20 8.14 -2.85 -8.15
N ARG A 21 8.85 -3.91 -7.75
CA ARG A 21 9.39 -4.87 -8.73
C ARG A 21 8.28 -5.73 -9.30
N THR A 22 8.46 -6.17 -10.56
CA THR A 22 7.52 -7.08 -11.24
C THR A 22 7.34 -8.42 -10.51
N THR A 23 8.34 -8.87 -9.75
CA THR A 23 8.26 -10.05 -8.89
C THR A 23 7.28 -9.84 -7.73
N THR A 24 7.28 -8.65 -7.12
CA THR A 24 6.30 -8.25 -6.10
C THR A 24 4.91 -8.23 -6.67
N LEU A 25 4.74 -7.69 -7.88
CA LEU A 25 3.47 -7.69 -8.60
C LEU A 25 2.97 -9.11 -8.89
N ALA A 26 3.86 -10.01 -9.32
CA ALA A 26 3.52 -11.41 -9.54
C ALA A 26 3.12 -12.14 -8.24
N ARG A 27 3.78 -11.81 -7.12
CA ARG A 27 3.41 -12.30 -5.80
C ARG A 27 2.02 -11.79 -5.40
N TRP A 28 1.75 -10.50 -5.55
CA TRP A 28 0.43 -9.92 -5.26
C TRP A 28 -0.68 -10.54 -6.10
N ALA A 29 -0.40 -10.89 -7.35
CA ALA A 29 -1.35 -11.62 -8.19
C ALA A 29 -1.64 -13.04 -7.67
N ARG A 30 -0.64 -13.74 -7.13
CA ARG A 30 -0.83 -15.06 -6.49
C ARG A 30 -1.57 -14.94 -5.15
N ASP A 31 -1.25 -13.92 -4.37
CA ASP A 31 -1.84 -13.65 -3.06
C ASP A 31 -3.26 -13.05 -3.19
N GLY A 32 -3.74 -12.79 -4.41
CA GLY A 32 -5.08 -12.23 -4.69
C GLY A 32 -5.23 -10.72 -4.41
N LEU A 33 -4.13 -10.04 -4.08
CA LEU A 33 -4.07 -8.61 -3.77
C LEU A 33 -4.23 -7.72 -5.01
N LEU A 34 -3.86 -8.24 -6.19
CA LEU A 34 -4.04 -7.55 -7.47
C LEU A 34 -4.48 -8.57 -8.52
N LYS A 35 -5.74 -8.48 -8.97
CA LYS A 35 -6.28 -9.44 -9.93
C LYS A 35 -5.87 -9.05 -11.36
N PRO A 36 -5.24 -9.95 -12.13
CA PRO A 36 -5.03 -9.70 -13.55
C PRO A 36 -6.38 -9.70 -14.27
N ALA A 37 -6.59 -8.74 -15.16
CA ALA A 37 -7.85 -8.58 -15.87
C ALA A 37 -7.94 -9.50 -17.09
N VAL A 38 -6.80 -9.79 -17.73
CA VAL A 38 -6.73 -10.67 -18.90
C VAL A 38 -5.47 -11.52 -18.82
N HIS A 39 -5.60 -12.80 -19.17
CA HIS A 39 -4.48 -13.68 -19.46
C HIS A 39 -4.34 -13.78 -20.98
N THR A 40 -3.16 -13.47 -21.50
CA THR A 40 -2.85 -13.72 -22.91
C THR A 40 -2.72 -15.23 -23.16
N PRO A 41 -2.94 -15.73 -24.40
CA PRO A 41 -2.78 -17.14 -24.74
C PRO A 41 -1.40 -17.71 -24.40
N GLY A 42 -0.36 -16.86 -24.37
CA GLY A 42 1.01 -17.21 -23.94
C GLY A 42 1.26 -17.14 -22.43
N GLY A 43 0.23 -17.00 -21.60
CA GLY A 43 0.34 -17.02 -20.13
C GLY A 43 0.80 -15.69 -19.49
N HIS A 44 1.04 -14.63 -20.26
CA HIS A 44 1.34 -13.32 -19.68
C HIS A 44 0.09 -12.66 -19.11
N ARG A 45 0.22 -12.13 -17.89
CA ARG A 45 -0.81 -11.38 -17.17
C ARG A 45 -0.88 -9.94 -17.67
N ARG A 46 -2.09 -9.42 -17.87
CA ARG A 46 -2.36 -7.98 -18.05
C ARG A 46 -3.23 -7.44 -16.94
N TYR A 47 -2.98 -6.20 -16.55
CA TYR A 47 -3.63 -5.55 -15.42
C TYR A 47 -4.38 -4.32 -15.92
N ARG A 48 -5.59 -4.07 -15.40
CA ARG A 48 -6.28 -2.80 -15.67
C ARG A 48 -5.55 -1.68 -14.96
N ARG A 49 -5.30 -0.57 -15.64
CA ARG A 49 -4.70 0.64 -15.07
C ARG A 49 -5.55 1.14 -13.91
N GLY A 50 -6.87 1.09 -14.02
CA GLY A 50 -7.79 1.41 -12.92
C GLY A 50 -7.48 0.65 -11.62
N GLU A 51 -7.37 -0.68 -11.71
CA GLU A 51 -7.04 -1.54 -10.55
C GLU A 51 -5.64 -1.24 -9.99
N VAL A 52 -4.65 -1.06 -10.87
CA VAL A 52 -3.28 -0.71 -10.48
C VAL A 52 -3.23 0.62 -9.73
N LEU A 53 -3.96 1.63 -10.22
CA LEU A 53 -4.07 2.94 -9.57
C LEU A 53 -4.83 2.85 -8.26
N ALA A 54 -5.90 2.04 -8.18
CA ALA A 54 -6.65 1.81 -6.95
C ALA A 54 -5.76 1.17 -5.87
N VAL A 55 -4.95 0.16 -6.21
CA VAL A 55 -3.99 -0.45 -5.26
C VAL A 55 -2.93 0.57 -4.82
N ARG A 56 -2.42 1.39 -5.73
CA ARG A 56 -1.47 2.47 -5.40
C ARG A 56 -2.09 3.50 -4.45
N ALA A 57 -3.32 3.92 -4.73
CA ALA A 57 -4.07 4.86 -3.92
C ALA A 57 -4.35 4.26 -2.54
N ALA A 58 -4.82 3.02 -2.47
CA ALA A 58 -5.05 2.29 -1.22
C ALA A 58 -3.76 2.17 -0.38
N GLY A 59 -2.62 1.86 -1.00
CA GLY A 59 -1.32 1.85 -0.31
C GLY A 59 -0.89 3.22 0.20
N THR A 60 -1.25 4.30 -0.49
CA THR A 60 -0.96 5.69 -0.07
C THR A 60 -1.88 6.14 1.06
N VAL A 61 -3.19 5.87 0.95
CA VAL A 61 -4.18 6.13 2.00
C VAL A 61 -3.81 5.36 3.28
N LYS A 62 -3.41 4.09 3.14
CA LYS A 62 -2.95 3.28 4.26
C LYS A 62 -1.70 3.85 4.93
N ARG A 63 -0.68 4.26 4.16
CA ARG A 63 0.52 4.91 4.73
C ARG A 63 0.16 6.19 5.48
N ARG A 64 -0.63 7.06 4.85
CA ARG A 64 -1.07 8.32 5.44
C ARG A 64 -1.85 8.10 6.73
N PHE A 65 -2.76 7.14 6.74
CA PHE A 65 -3.48 6.71 7.95
C PHE A 65 -2.53 6.25 9.06
N GLU A 66 -1.54 5.41 8.73
CA GLU A 66 -0.54 4.94 9.70
C GLU A 66 0.32 6.09 10.25
N GLU A 67 0.68 7.06 9.40
CA GLU A 67 1.45 8.26 9.75
C GLU A 67 0.65 9.24 10.61
N ASP A 68 -0.61 9.52 10.25
CA ASP A 68 -1.51 10.40 11.02
C ASP A 68 -1.80 9.79 12.40
N ALA A 69 -1.99 8.47 12.47
CA ALA A 69 -2.10 7.76 13.74
C ALA A 69 -0.83 7.86 14.60
N ALA A 70 0.35 7.68 13.99
CA ALA A 70 1.63 7.85 14.67
C ALA A 70 1.82 9.28 15.21
N ARG A 71 1.48 10.29 14.41
CA ARG A 71 1.55 11.71 14.82
C ARG A 71 0.68 12.00 16.03
N LEU A 72 -0.55 11.49 16.08
CA LEU A 72 -1.45 11.70 17.21
C LEU A 72 -0.92 11.03 18.48
N TYR A 73 -0.37 9.82 18.35
CA TYR A 73 0.28 9.14 19.46
C TYR A 73 1.49 9.91 20.00
N GLU A 74 2.35 10.44 19.11
CA GLU A 74 3.52 11.24 19.49
C GLU A 74 3.15 12.57 20.14
N GLN A 75 1.99 13.14 19.80
CA GLN A 75 1.40 14.29 20.49
C GLN A 75 0.89 13.94 21.90
N GLY A 76 1.09 12.70 22.37
CA GLY A 76 0.71 12.24 23.70
C GLY A 76 -0.70 11.68 23.78
N TRP A 77 -1.38 11.45 22.65
CA TRP A 77 -2.71 10.83 22.69
C TRP A 77 -2.60 9.35 23.09
N PRO A 78 -3.43 8.88 24.03
CA PRO A 78 -3.43 7.47 24.41
C PRO A 78 -3.94 6.62 23.25
N ILE A 79 -3.33 5.44 23.02
CA ILE A 79 -3.62 4.53 21.90
C ILE A 79 -5.13 4.27 21.71
N ARG A 80 -5.90 4.17 22.80
CA ARG A 80 -7.36 3.99 22.77
C ARG A 80 -8.11 5.16 22.11
N ARG A 81 -7.65 6.40 22.32
CA ARG A 81 -8.26 7.61 21.76
C ARG A 81 -7.92 7.74 20.29
N VAL A 82 -6.67 7.43 19.92
CA VAL A 82 -6.25 7.34 18.51
C VAL A 82 -7.06 6.25 17.80
N ALA A 83 -7.21 5.06 18.39
CA ALA A 83 -8.02 3.98 17.82
C ALA A 83 -9.49 4.40 17.58
N ALA A 84 -10.09 5.10 18.55
CA ALA A 84 -11.45 5.63 18.43
C ALA A 84 -11.57 6.70 17.33
N GLU A 85 -10.61 7.62 17.23
CA GLU A 85 -10.57 8.69 16.21
C GLU A 85 -10.63 8.12 14.79
N PHE A 86 -9.93 7.01 14.57
CA PHE A 86 -9.89 6.35 13.26
C PHE A 86 -10.92 5.23 13.09
N GLY A 87 -11.78 4.98 14.09
CA GLY A 87 -12.79 3.91 14.03
C GLY A 87 -12.21 2.50 13.96
N VAL A 88 -11.00 2.27 14.46
CA VAL A 88 -10.34 0.95 14.45
C VAL A 88 -10.19 0.36 15.85
N SER A 89 -10.04 -0.95 15.94
CA SER A 89 -9.84 -1.62 17.23
C SER A 89 -8.48 -1.28 17.86
N TYR A 90 -8.43 -1.27 19.19
CA TYR A 90 -7.19 -1.02 19.96
C TYR A 90 -6.02 -1.91 19.52
N GLY A 91 -6.26 -3.22 19.32
CA GLY A 91 -5.22 -4.16 18.89
C GLY A 91 -4.71 -3.94 17.47
N MET A 92 -5.54 -3.39 16.57
CA MET A 92 -5.13 -2.96 15.24
C MET A 92 -4.26 -1.70 15.33
N MET A 93 -4.72 -0.70 16.09
CA MET A 93 -4.00 0.56 16.29
C MET A 93 -2.63 0.33 16.96
N ARG A 94 -2.57 -0.51 18.01
CA ARG A 94 -1.31 -0.87 18.67
C ARG A 94 -0.31 -1.48 17.69
N ARG A 95 -0.75 -2.38 16.79
CA ARG A 95 0.12 -3.00 15.79
C ARG A 95 0.66 -1.98 14.77
N ILE A 96 -0.19 -1.04 14.34
CA ILE A 96 0.20 0.05 13.44
C ILE A 96 1.27 0.93 14.10
N LEU A 97 1.02 1.37 15.33
CA LEU A 97 1.95 2.22 16.09
C LEU A 97 3.27 1.50 16.37
N VAL A 98 3.26 0.23 16.79
CA VAL A 98 4.50 -0.54 17.01
C VAL A 98 5.35 -0.62 15.74
N LYS A 99 4.71 -0.86 14.59
CA LYS A 99 5.42 -0.91 13.30
C LYS A 99 6.03 0.45 12.95
N GLN A 100 5.29 1.54 13.11
CA GLN A 100 5.77 2.88 12.75
C GLN A 100 6.80 3.44 13.73
N THR A 101 6.58 3.31 15.04
CA THR A 101 7.55 3.71 16.06
C THR A 101 8.86 2.91 15.95
N ALA A 102 8.78 1.60 15.68
CA ALA A 102 9.98 0.78 15.47
C ALA A 102 10.71 1.09 14.15
N LEU A 103 9.99 1.48 13.09
CA LEU A 103 10.61 2.00 11.87
C LEU A 103 11.27 3.36 12.13
N ARG A 104 10.68 4.21 12.97
CA ARG A 104 11.20 5.54 13.30
C ARG A 104 12.45 5.49 14.18
N THR A 105 12.54 4.58 15.14
CA THR A 105 13.80 4.35 15.89
C THR A 105 14.94 3.87 14.99
N ARG A 106 14.62 3.17 13.88
CA ARG A 106 15.60 2.75 12.88
C ARG A 106 15.97 3.85 11.88
N THR A 107 15.05 4.78 11.59
CA THR A 107 15.28 5.87 10.62
C THR A 107 15.87 7.15 11.26
N GLY A 108 15.87 7.27 12.58
CA GLY A 108 16.33 8.46 13.31
C GLY A 108 17.85 8.59 13.52
N ARG A 109 18.69 7.88 12.75
CA ARG A 109 20.16 7.97 12.87
C ARG A 109 20.84 8.14 11.50
N MET A 110 20.48 9.18 10.77
CA MET A 110 21.36 9.87 9.82
C MET A 110 20.89 11.32 9.76
N GLU A 111 21.81 12.24 10.08
CA GLU A 111 21.88 13.68 9.78
C GLU A 111 22.74 14.30 10.90
N GLY A 112 24.04 14.40 10.63
CA GLY A 112 25.04 14.89 11.57
C GLY A 112 26.46 14.63 11.06
N ALA A 113 26.83 15.32 9.97
CA ALA A 113 28.20 15.74 9.62
C ALA A 113 28.14 16.67 8.40
#